data_AF-A0A1G1M1P2-F1
#
_entry.id   AF-A0A1G1M1P2-F1
#
_cell.length_a   1.000
_cell.length_b   1.000
_cell.length_c   1.000
_cell.angle_alpha   90.00
_cell.angle_beta   90.00
_cell.angle_gamma   90.00
#
_symmetry.space_group_name_H-M   'P 1'
#
loop_
_entity.id
_entity.type
_entity.pdbx_description
1 polymer ?
#
loop_
_entity_poly.entity_id
_entity_poly.type
_entity_poly.pdbx_seq_one_letter_code
_entity_poly.pdbx_strand_id
1 'polypeptide(L)'
;MEISNQLLRPFIDKMETEWRDLYREVSDHGSDEASALRPSIEQRMRQLERFRISALYSEQDGAGLKEFPNLREALRFLKLDLRTTRRKWRRHLVSKIRTQKRQERANHGVSFVA
;
A
#
# COMPACT_ATOMS: atom_id res chain seq x y z
N MET A 1 -20.03 -13.48 16.50
CA MET A 1 -18.75 -14.19 16.33
C MET A 1 -17.61 -13.21 16.57
N GLU A 2 -17.07 -13.22 17.79
CA GLU A 2 -15.94 -12.37 18.18
C GLU A 2 -14.66 -13.00 17.62
N ILE A 3 -14.13 -12.47 16.52
CA ILE A 3 -12.72 -12.66 16.20
C ILE A 3 -11.97 -12.08 17.40
N SER A 4 -11.31 -12.97 18.14
CA SER A 4 -10.51 -12.69 19.32
C SER A 4 -9.51 -11.58 19.00
N ASN A 5 -9.41 -10.58 19.87
CA ASN A 5 -8.46 -9.46 19.75
C ASN A 5 -7.01 -9.95 19.49
N GLN A 6 -6.71 -11.18 19.90
CA GLN A 6 -5.49 -11.93 19.59
C GLN A 6 -5.11 -11.97 18.10
N LEU A 7 -6.07 -11.92 17.16
CA LEU A 7 -5.79 -11.95 15.72
C LEU A 7 -5.70 -10.56 15.09
N LEU A 8 -6.11 -9.49 15.79
CA LEU A 8 -6.07 -8.13 15.25
C LEU A 8 -4.64 -7.61 15.16
N ARG A 9 -3.85 -7.80 16.22
CA ARG A 9 -2.47 -7.30 16.26
C ARG A 9 -1.58 -7.92 15.18
N PRO A 10 -1.51 -9.27 15.01
CA PRO A 10 -0.77 -9.87 13.91
C PRO A 10 -1.25 -9.40 12.53
N PHE A 11 -2.55 -9.12 12.37
CA PHE A 11 -3.10 -8.61 11.13
C PHE A 11 -2.64 -7.16 10.84
N ILE A 12 -2.68 -6.28 11.86
CA ILE A 12 -2.21 -4.90 11.75
C ILE A 12 -0.72 -4.88 11.43
N ASP A 13 0.10 -5.67 12.12
CA ASP A 13 1.54 -5.74 11.91
C ASP A 13 1.89 -6.22 10.48
N LYS A 14 1.16 -7.22 9.99
CA LYS A 14 1.29 -7.68 8.60
C LYS A 14 0.92 -6.57 7.61
N MET A 15 -0.20 -5.88 7.86
CA MET A 15 -0.64 -4.76 7.01
C MET A 15 0.38 -3.62 7.01
N GLU A 16 0.94 -3.25 8.16
CA GLU A 16 2.00 -2.23 8.23
C GLU A 16 3.22 -2.62 7.40
N THR A 17 3.67 -3.87 7.52
CA THR A 17 4.80 -4.39 6.73
C THR A 17 4.51 -4.29 5.24
N GLU A 18 3.34 -4.76 4.80
CA GLU A 18 2.97 -4.75 3.39
C GLU A 18 2.86 -3.33 2.79
N TRP A 19 2.42 -2.34 3.58
CA TRP A 19 2.41 -0.94 3.16
C TRP A 19 3.81 -0.31 3.15
N ARG A 20 4.68 -0.64 4.11
CA ARG A 20 6.09 -0.20 4.12
C ARG A 20 6.83 -0.74 2.91
N ASP A 21 6.62 -2.00 2.57
CA ASP A 21 7.23 -2.62 1.38
C ASP A 21 6.80 -1.90 0.11
N LEU A 22 5.50 -1.63 -0.03
CA LEU A 22 4.99 -0.85 -1.17
C LEU A 22 5.55 0.57 -1.19
N TYR A 23 5.67 1.23 -0.03
CA TYR A 23 6.27 2.55 0.04
C TYR A 23 7.71 2.54 -0.45
N ARG A 24 8.51 1.54 -0.05
CA ARG A 24 9.90 1.38 -0.50
C ARG A 24 9.95 1.16 -2.02
N GLU A 25 9.18 0.19 -2.51
CA GLU A 25 9.07 -0.10 -3.96
C GLU A 25 8.72 1.14 -4.78
N VAL A 26 7.83 2.00 -4.27
CA VAL A 26 7.42 3.22 -4.98
C VAL A 26 8.47 4.33 -4.81
N SER A 27 9.08 4.47 -3.64
CA SER A 27 10.04 5.53 -3.34
C SER A 27 11.36 5.37 -4.10
N ASP A 28 11.73 4.14 -4.41
CA ASP A 28 12.90 3.82 -5.24
C ASP A 28 12.72 4.27 -6.71
N HIS A 29 11.52 4.73 -7.10
CA HIS A 29 11.22 5.21 -8.43
C HIS A 29 11.03 6.73 -8.48
N GLY A 30 11.71 7.39 -9.42
CA GLY A 30 11.59 8.83 -9.69
C GLY A 30 10.48 9.23 -10.68
N SER A 31 9.46 8.39 -10.91
CA SER A 31 8.36 8.74 -11.84
C SER A 31 7.29 9.62 -11.18
N ASP A 32 6.55 10.38 -11.98
CA ASP A 32 5.44 11.20 -11.51
C ASP A 32 4.35 10.36 -10.84
N GLU A 33 4.03 9.18 -11.39
CA GLU A 33 3.13 8.24 -10.71
C GLU A 33 3.65 7.80 -9.34
N ALA A 34 4.96 7.61 -9.17
CA ALA A 34 5.51 7.29 -7.88
C ALA A 34 5.32 8.45 -6.90
N SER A 35 5.65 9.67 -7.32
CA SER A 35 5.44 10.90 -6.55
C SER A 35 3.98 11.11 -6.16
N ALA A 36 3.03 10.77 -7.05
CA ALA A 36 1.60 10.87 -6.78
C ALA A 36 1.09 9.80 -5.81
N LEU A 37 1.70 8.61 -5.78
CA LEU A 37 1.28 7.50 -4.92
C LEU A 37 1.84 7.60 -3.49
N ARG A 38 3.05 8.15 -3.30
CA ARG A 38 3.72 8.23 -1.98
C ARG A 38 2.85 8.88 -0.90
N PRO A 39 2.23 10.07 -1.10
CA PRO A 39 1.43 10.71 -0.05
C PRO A 39 0.23 9.86 0.39
N SER A 40 -0.40 9.17 -0.56
CA SER A 40 -1.53 8.28 -0.27
C SER A 40 -1.09 7.09 0.57
N ILE A 41 0.05 6.48 0.23
CA ILE A 41 0.64 5.36 0.99
C ILE A 41 0.98 5.80 2.42
N GLU A 42 1.63 6.95 2.59
CA GLU A 42 1.98 7.50 3.90
C GLU A 42 0.74 7.76 4.77
N GLN A 43 -0.32 8.31 4.17
CA GLN A 43 -1.58 8.54 4.88
C GLN A 43 -2.18 7.22 5.41
N ARG A 44 -2.10 6.14 4.64
CA ARG A 44 -2.59 4.81 5.07
C ARG A 44 -1.71 4.19 6.15
N MET A 45 -0.40 4.38 6.08
CA MET A 45 0.52 3.96 7.13
C MET A 45 0.22 4.68 8.46
N ARG A 46 -0.03 6.00 8.43
CA ARG A 46 -0.46 6.75 9.62
C ARG A 46 -1.80 6.29 10.17
N GLN A 47 -2.73 5.90 9.29
CA GLN A 47 -4.01 5.30 9.73
C GLN A 47 -3.80 3.96 10.46
N LEU A 48 -2.91 3.10 9.94
CA LEU A 48 -2.57 1.83 10.59
C LEU A 48 -1.90 2.03 11.94
N GLU A 49 -1.00 3.01 12.05
CA GLU A 49 -0.35 3.34 13.32
C GLU A 49 -1.37 3.74 14.39
N ARG A 50 -2.38 4.55 14.03
CA ARG A 50 -3.50 4.87 14.93
C ARG A 50 -4.28 3.63 15.34
N PHE A 51 -4.57 2.71 14.40
CA PHE A 51 -5.24 1.46 14.74
C PHE A 51 -4.42 0.56 15.66
N ARG A 52 -3.10 0.51 15.47
CA ARG A 52 -2.18 -0.23 16.35
C ARG A 52 -2.23 0.34 17.77
N ILE A 53 -2.14 1.66 17.89
CA ILE A 53 -2.21 2.37 19.18
C ILE A 53 -3.53 2.05 19.88
N SER A 54 -4.68 2.23 19.20
CA SER A 54 -6.00 1.95 19.78
C SER A 54 -6.20 0.48 20.14
N ALA A 55 -5.65 -0.46 19.34
CA ALA A 55 -5.70 -1.88 19.66
C ALA A 55 -4.87 -2.23 20.91
N LEU A 56 -3.71 -1.59 21.10
CA LEU A 56 -2.84 -1.78 22.26
C LEU A 56 -3.52 -1.30 23.56
N TYR A 57 -4.15 -0.13 23.52
CA TYR A 57 -4.88 0.43 24.67
C TYR A 57 -6.20 -0.31 24.95
N SER A 58 -6.81 -0.93 23.93
CA SER A 58 -8.00 -1.76 24.14
C SER A 58 -7.71 -3.06 24.90
N GLU A 59 -6.49 -3.60 24.85
CA GLU A 59 -6.08 -4.77 25.65
C GLU A 59 -5.87 -4.40 27.12
N GLN A 60 -5.61 -3.12 27.44
CA GLN A 60 -5.35 -2.66 28.82
C GLN A 60 -6.61 -2.17 29.56
N ASP A 61 -7.51 -1.42 28.90
CA ASP A 61 -8.62 -0.75 29.60
C ASP A 61 -10.03 -1.09 29.08
N GLY A 62 -10.17 -1.96 28.07
CA GLY A 62 -11.46 -2.32 27.47
C GLY A 62 -12.23 -1.18 26.78
N ALA A 63 -11.76 0.07 26.92
CA ALA A 63 -12.37 1.29 26.40
C ALA A 63 -11.86 1.68 25.00
N GLY A 64 -10.69 1.17 24.56
CA GLY A 64 -10.07 1.55 23.28
C GLY A 64 -10.89 1.19 22.03
N LEU A 65 -11.80 0.23 22.13
CA LEU A 65 -12.73 -0.14 21.05
C LEU A 65 -13.89 0.87 20.86
N LYS A 66 -14.14 1.79 21.81
CA LYS A 66 -15.19 2.82 21.64
C LYS A 66 -14.85 3.87 20.58
N GLU A 67 -13.57 4.16 20.33
CA GLU A 67 -13.16 5.13 19.31
C GLU A 67 -13.31 4.60 17.88
N PHE A 68 -13.38 3.28 17.69
CA PHE A 68 -13.52 2.66 16.37
C PHE A 68 -14.61 1.60 16.39
N PRO A 69 -15.90 2.00 16.40
CA PRO A 69 -17.03 1.06 16.39
C PRO A 69 -16.99 0.06 15.23
N ASN A 70 -16.24 0.38 14.15
CA ASN A 70 -16.06 -0.46 12.96
C ASN A 70 -14.58 -0.73 12.61
N LEU A 71 -13.70 -0.96 13.59
CA LEU A 71 -12.28 -1.25 13.35
C LEU A 71 -12.05 -2.34 12.29
N ARG A 72 -12.83 -3.42 12.32
CA ARG A 72 -12.75 -4.52 11.34
C ARG A 72 -13.04 -4.05 9.92
N GLU A 73 -14.07 -3.22 9.73
CA GLU A 73 -14.39 -2.68 8.41
C GLU A 73 -13.31 -1.72 7.93
N ALA A 74 -12.80 -0.86 8.81
CA ALA A 74 -11.70 0.05 8.48
C ALA A 74 -10.43 -0.71 8.04
N LEU A 75 -10.06 -1.78 8.77
CA LEU A 75 -8.97 -2.67 8.39
C LEU A 75 -9.22 -3.40 7.06
N ARG A 76 -10.47 -3.82 6.82
CA ARG A 76 -10.87 -4.42 5.54
C ARG A 76 -10.73 -3.42 4.39
N PHE A 77 -11.15 -2.16 4.58
CA PHE A 77 -10.97 -1.11 3.59
C PHE A 77 -9.50 -0.83 3.31
N LEU A 78 -8.65 -0.75 4.34
CA LEU A 78 -7.20 -0.60 4.16
C LEU A 78 -6.58 -1.74 3.36
N LYS A 79 -7.00 -2.98 3.61
CA LYS A 79 -6.54 -4.14 2.83
C LYS A 79 -6.95 -4.06 1.36
N LEU A 80 -8.19 -3.64 1.09
CA LEU A 80 -8.67 -3.44 -0.28
C LEU A 80 -7.93 -2.30 -0.97
N ASP A 81 -7.64 -1.22 -0.25
CA ASP A 81 -6.91 -0.07 -0.75
C ASP A 81 -5.47 -0.48 -1.11
N LEU A 82 -4.78 -1.21 -0.22
CA LEU A 82 -3.46 -1.78 -0.49
C LEU A 82 -3.43 -2.62 -1.77
N ARG A 83 -4.42 -3.51 -1.95
CA ARG A 83 -4.53 -4.34 -3.16
C ARG A 83 -4.71 -3.48 -4.41
N THR A 84 -5.50 -2.42 -4.31
CA THR A 84 -5.80 -1.50 -5.40
C THR A 84 -4.57 -0.68 -5.77
N THR A 85 -3.87 -0.12 -4.78
CA THR A 85 -2.66 0.67 -4.95
C THR A 85 -1.54 -0.18 -5.53
N ARG A 86 -1.31 -1.40 -5.03
CA ARG A 86 -0.37 -2.36 -5.64
C ARG A 86 -0.72 -2.66 -7.10
N ARG A 87 -2.00 -2.83 -7.43
CA ARG A 87 -2.43 -3.08 -8.81
C ARG A 87 -2.17 -1.88 -9.72
N LYS A 88 -2.45 -0.66 -9.25
CA LYS A 88 -2.13 0.57 -9.98
C LYS A 88 -0.62 0.67 -10.23
N TRP A 89 0.18 0.44 -9.20
CA TRP A 89 1.64 0.45 -9.30
C TRP A 89 2.18 -0.56 -10.33
N ARG A 90 1.76 -1.82 -10.24
CA ARG A 90 2.15 -2.86 -11.20
C ARG A 90 1.75 -2.52 -12.64
N ARG A 91 0.58 -1.93 -12.84
CA ARG A 91 0.14 -1.48 -14.19
C ARG A 91 1.05 -0.39 -14.74
N HIS A 92 1.44 0.58 -13.91
CA HIS A 92 2.40 1.61 -14.29
C HIS A 92 3.75 0.99 -14.70
N LEU A 93 4.29 0.06 -13.90
CA LEU A 93 5.54 -0.63 -14.22
C LEU A 93 5.48 -1.39 -15.54
N VAL A 94 4.40 -2.14 -15.78
CA VAL A 94 4.19 -2.85 -17.05
C VAL A 94 4.08 -1.88 -18.22
N SER A 95 3.38 -0.75 -18.03
CA SER A 95 3.25 0.29 -19.05
C SER A 95 4.63 0.87 -19.41
N LYS A 96 5.43 1.24 -18.40
CA LYS A 96 6.78 1.75 -18.56
C LYS A 96 7.69 0.78 -19.33
N ILE A 97 7.64 -0.52 -19.00
CA ILE A 97 8.42 -1.54 -19.71
C ILE A 97 7.97 -1.65 -21.18
N ARG A 98 6.67 -1.57 -21.44
CA ARG A 98 6.13 -1.64 -22.81
C ARG A 98 6.54 -0.43 -23.64
N THR A 99 6.48 0.77 -23.08
CA THR A 99 6.90 1.99 -23.79
C THR A 99 8.40 1.98 -24.05
N GLN A 100 9.21 1.58 -23.07
CA GLN A 100 10.66 1.41 -23.25
C GLN A 100 10.99 0.43 -24.37
N LYS A 101 10.40 -0.77 -24.36
CA LYS A 101 10.62 -1.78 -25.43
C LYS A 101 10.18 -1.28 -26.81
N ARG A 102 9.10 -0.50 -26.88
CA ARG A 102 8.66 0.10 -28.15
C ARG A 102 9.68 1.13 -28.64
N GLN A 103 10.23 1.93 -27.75
CA GLN A 103 11.24 2.94 -28.09
C GLN A 103 12.57 2.31 -28.51
N GLU A 104 13.03 1.27 -27.82
CA GLU A 104 14.20 0.47 -28.22
C GLU A 104 14.04 -0.07 -29.65
N ARG A 105 12.88 -0.66 -29.98
CA ARG A 105 12.60 -1.15 -31.34
C ARG A 105 12.57 -0.04 -32.38
N ALA A 106 12.00 1.12 -32.06
CA ALA A 106 11.99 2.26 -32.98
C ALA A 106 13.42 2.74 -33.26
N ASN A 107 14.25 2.85 -32.22
CA ASN A 107 15.65 3.29 -32.34
C ASN A 107 16.50 2.29 -33.14
N HIS A 108 16.32 0.98 -32.92
CA HIS A 108 17.03 -0.06 -33.69
C HIS A 108 16.54 -0.17 -35.15
N GLY A 109 15.26 0.13 -35.41
CA GLY A 109 14.73 0.20 -36.77
C GLY A 109 15.26 1.39 -37.58
N VAL A 110 15.60 2.51 -36.93
CA VAL A 110 16.22 3.68 -37.57
C VAL A 110 17.70 3.44 -37.89
N SER A 111 18.41 2.66 -37.08
CA SER A 111 19.84 2.39 -37.27
C SER A 111 20.18 1.43 -38.43
N PHE A 112 19.18 0.78 -39.03
CA PHE A 112 19.35 -0.11 -40.19
C PHE A 112 19.04 0.55 -41.55
N VAL A 113 18.69 1.86 -41.54
CA VAL A 113 18.30 2.62 -42.74
C VAL A 113 19.23 3.84 -42.98
N ALA A 114 20.34 3.94 -42.25
CA ALA A 114 21.40 4.93 -42.49
C ALA A 114 22.64 4.23 -43.06
#